data_AF-A0A2V7VYK1-F1
#
_entry.id   AF-A0A2V7VYK1-F1
#
_cell.length_a   1.000
_cell.length_b   1.000
_cell.length_c   1.000
_cell.angle_alpha   90.00
_cell.angle_beta   90.00
_cell.angle_gamma   90.00
#
_symmetry.space_group_name_H-M   'P 1'
#
loop_
_entity.id
_entity.type
_entity.pdbx_description
1 polymer ?
#
loop_
_entity_poly.entity_id
_entity_poly.type
_entity_poly.pdbx_seq_one_letter_code
_entity_poly.pdbx_strand_id
1 'polypeptide(L)'
;MNIMPPLFLNSKNPQQVVSERILEAFVGTPPARLLIFTGIAMPALESNGQLDGQEITIDLNARANTRDPKYAATVGLASIFNSDSDLVFATDDVKVITGPNLELLLVCNIAVMGDRSVLNRFAYQATVFLDADSGTIAGTIRWNPHFLLFAGPEHDLFQINALSMQPQPGSPGGFGGTISKVERVGATTGGVVRQGAMMAIDYVINGLPLGVALTVTVEPKPGAFVILNSKAPFNFFQVSGPSPITLSTAHSVERPVDFEAREFIGLH
;
A
#
# COMPACT_ATOMS: atom_id res chain seq x y z
N MET A 1 39.25 4.32 -17.24
CA MET A 1 37.81 4.08 -17.04
C MET A 1 37.11 5.37 -17.42
N ASN A 2 36.31 5.32 -18.48
CA ASN A 2 35.51 6.45 -18.91
C ASN A 2 34.10 6.27 -18.34
N ILE A 3 33.58 7.29 -17.67
CA ILE A 3 32.22 7.26 -17.10
C ILE A 3 31.33 8.07 -18.05
N MET A 4 30.45 7.36 -18.76
CA MET A 4 29.48 7.98 -19.65
C MET A 4 28.36 8.64 -18.83
N PRO A 5 27.72 9.70 -19.36
CA PRO A 5 26.58 10.33 -18.69
C PRO A 5 25.44 9.31 -18.51
N PRO A 6 24.63 9.40 -17.45
CA PRO A 6 23.52 8.50 -17.24
C PRO A 6 22.55 8.48 -18.42
N LEU A 7 22.05 7.30 -18.78
CA LEU A 7 21.07 7.09 -19.85
C LEU A 7 19.71 6.75 -19.25
N PHE A 8 18.68 7.49 -19.65
CA PHE A 8 17.31 7.22 -19.23
C PHE A 8 16.50 6.58 -20.37
N LEU A 9 15.90 5.43 -20.10
CA LEU A 9 15.08 4.65 -21.02
C LEU A 9 13.65 4.55 -20.49
N ASN A 10 12.67 4.64 -21.39
CA ASN A 10 11.27 4.45 -21.08
C ASN A 10 10.81 3.08 -21.57
N SER A 11 10.30 2.23 -20.66
CA SER A 11 9.84 0.88 -21.00
C SER A 11 8.65 0.83 -21.97
N LYS A 12 7.89 1.93 -22.10
CA LYS A 12 6.79 2.06 -23.08
C LYS A 12 7.25 2.57 -24.44
N ASN A 13 8.51 2.98 -24.58
CA ASN A 13 9.06 3.34 -25.88
C ASN A 13 9.69 2.11 -26.55
N PRO A 14 9.09 1.55 -27.62
CA PRO A 14 9.62 0.36 -28.29
C PRO A 14 10.98 0.58 -28.98
N GLN A 15 11.39 1.84 -29.17
CA GLN A 15 12.73 2.18 -29.67
C GLN A 15 13.80 2.19 -28.57
N GLN A 16 13.42 2.03 -27.30
CA GLN A 16 14.32 2.03 -26.14
C GLN A 16 14.28 0.70 -25.39
N VAL A 17 13.09 0.12 -25.27
CA VAL A 17 12.87 -1.19 -24.62
C VAL A 17 11.92 -2.01 -25.48
N VAL A 18 12.35 -3.23 -25.85
CA VAL A 18 11.50 -4.17 -26.59
C VAL A 18 11.02 -5.29 -25.69
N SER A 19 9.87 -5.87 -26.05
CA SER A 19 9.27 -7.01 -25.35
C SER A 19 8.99 -6.76 -23.86
N GLU A 20 8.68 -5.51 -23.48
CA GLU A 20 8.26 -5.21 -22.11
C GLU A 20 7.02 -6.03 -21.73
N ARG A 21 7.08 -6.68 -20.57
CA ARG A 21 5.97 -7.37 -19.95
C ARG A 21 5.96 -7.08 -18.46
N ILE A 22 4.76 -6.95 -17.92
CA ILE A 22 4.50 -6.89 -16.48
C ILE A 22 3.56 -8.04 -16.11
N LEU A 23 3.90 -8.75 -15.06
CA LEU A 23 3.01 -9.68 -14.38
C LEU A 23 2.73 -9.13 -12.98
N GLU A 24 1.46 -8.96 -12.66
CA GLU A 24 1.00 -8.56 -11.33
C GLU A 24 0.31 -9.74 -10.66
N ALA A 25 0.66 -9.98 -9.40
CA ALA A 25 0.03 -11.00 -8.56
C ALA A 25 -0.11 -10.47 -7.12
N PHE A 26 -1.08 -11.01 -6.38
CA PHE A 26 -1.22 -10.78 -4.94
C PHE A 26 -0.77 -12.03 -4.20
N VAL A 27 0.11 -11.86 -3.21
CA VAL A 27 0.72 -12.97 -2.46
C VAL A 27 0.58 -12.77 -0.95
N GLY A 28 0.36 -13.85 -0.20
CA GLY A 28 0.33 -13.85 1.27
C GLY A 28 -0.97 -13.36 1.92
N THR A 29 -0.96 -13.35 3.26
CA THR A 29 -2.04 -12.85 4.14
C THR A 29 -1.41 -12.07 5.31
N PRO A 30 -1.56 -10.72 5.40
CA PRO A 30 -2.28 -9.86 4.47
C PRO A 30 -1.66 -9.89 3.06
N PRO A 31 -2.46 -9.62 2.01
CA PRO A 31 -1.94 -9.62 0.65
C PRO A 31 -0.80 -8.60 0.52
N ALA A 32 0.19 -8.93 -0.30
CA ALA A 32 1.21 -8.03 -0.80
C ALA A 32 1.14 -8.06 -2.33
N ARG A 33 1.43 -6.93 -2.99
CA ARG A 33 1.41 -6.85 -4.45
C ARG A 33 2.80 -7.19 -4.99
N LEU A 34 2.90 -8.28 -5.73
CA LEU A 34 4.11 -8.73 -6.42
C LEU A 34 4.04 -8.27 -7.88
N LEU A 35 5.01 -7.45 -8.28
CA LEU A 35 5.17 -7.00 -9.66
C LEU A 35 6.43 -7.63 -10.25
N ILE A 36 6.31 -8.32 -11.38
CA ILE A 36 7.44 -8.89 -12.12
C ILE A 36 7.52 -8.18 -13.47
N PHE A 37 8.61 -7.46 -13.67
CA PHE A 37 8.92 -6.74 -14.90
C PHE A 37 9.96 -7.53 -15.69
N THR A 38 9.75 -7.67 -16.99
CA THR A 38 10.76 -8.18 -17.92
C THR A 38 10.81 -7.32 -19.17
N GLY A 39 11.98 -7.25 -19.80
CA GLY A 39 12.15 -6.53 -21.04
C GLY A 39 13.57 -6.61 -21.56
N ILE A 40 13.79 -6.04 -22.74
CA ILE A 40 15.11 -5.95 -23.37
C ILE A 40 15.40 -4.48 -23.65
N ALA A 41 16.33 -3.91 -22.88
CA ALA A 41 16.78 -2.54 -23.04
C ALA A 41 17.78 -2.42 -24.20
N MET A 42 17.75 -1.29 -24.90
CA MET A 42 18.56 -1.02 -26.10
C MET A 42 19.45 0.21 -25.90
N PRO A 43 20.53 0.12 -25.10
CA PRO A 43 21.37 1.27 -24.79
C PRO A 43 22.34 1.65 -25.91
N ALA A 44 22.68 0.71 -26.80
CA ALA A 44 23.64 0.89 -27.89
C ALA A 44 25.01 1.45 -27.41
N LEU A 45 25.65 0.76 -26.45
CA LEU A 45 26.95 1.20 -25.91
C LEU A 45 28.08 0.74 -26.82
N GLU A 46 28.90 1.68 -27.29
CA GLU A 46 30.11 1.37 -28.05
C GLU A 46 31.31 1.24 -27.10
N SER A 47 32.13 0.20 -27.31
CA SER A 47 33.44 0.03 -26.68
C SER A 47 34.53 0.35 -27.70
N ASN A 48 35.55 1.08 -27.28
CA ASN A 48 36.70 1.45 -28.13
C ASN A 48 38.05 1.07 -27.49
N GLY A 49 38.16 -0.15 -26.96
CA GLY A 49 39.39 -0.66 -26.33
C GLY A 49 39.63 -0.18 -24.90
N GLN A 50 38.69 0.55 -24.31
CA GLN A 50 38.75 1.00 -22.92
C GLN A 50 37.55 0.47 -22.13
N LEU A 51 37.66 0.48 -20.79
CA LEU A 51 36.52 0.22 -19.92
C LEU A 51 35.61 1.44 -19.91
N ASP A 52 34.45 1.30 -20.57
CA ASP A 52 33.41 2.31 -20.69
C ASP A 52 32.22 1.89 -19.80
N GLY A 53 31.98 2.66 -18.73
CA GLY A 53 30.90 2.42 -17.78
C GLY A 53 29.76 3.42 -17.94
N GLN A 54 28.51 2.98 -17.80
CA GLN A 54 27.33 3.83 -17.82
C GLN A 54 26.26 3.36 -16.85
N GLU A 55 25.67 4.33 -16.14
CA GLU A 55 24.43 4.12 -15.40
C GLU A 55 23.25 4.20 -16.38
N ILE A 56 22.44 3.16 -16.42
CA ILE A 56 21.23 3.08 -17.25
C ILE A 56 20.03 2.97 -16.32
N THR A 57 19.13 3.94 -16.41
CA THR A 57 17.88 3.97 -15.66
C THR A 57 16.72 3.66 -16.60
N ILE A 58 15.92 2.65 -16.27
CA ILE A 58 14.74 2.24 -17.02
C ILE A 58 13.50 2.57 -16.19
N ASP A 59 12.61 3.41 -16.72
CA ASP A 59 11.28 3.62 -16.16
C ASP A 59 10.41 2.39 -16.40
N LEU A 60 10.07 1.67 -15.33
CA LEU A 60 9.24 0.46 -15.37
C LEU A 60 7.74 0.75 -15.58
N ASN A 61 7.36 2.03 -15.67
CA ASN A 61 6.01 2.51 -15.90
C ASN A 61 4.97 1.98 -14.89
N ALA A 62 5.41 1.80 -13.65
CA ALA A 62 4.60 1.38 -12.52
C ALA A 62 4.92 2.24 -11.30
N ARG A 63 4.03 2.24 -10.31
CA ARG A 63 4.21 3.02 -9.08
C ARG A 63 4.29 2.13 -7.84
N ALA A 64 5.21 2.47 -6.96
CA ALA A 64 5.28 1.96 -5.61
C ALA A 64 4.27 2.67 -4.70
N ASN A 65 4.01 2.07 -3.54
CA ASN A 65 3.32 2.72 -2.41
C ASN A 65 4.27 3.03 -1.24
N THR A 66 5.57 2.80 -1.43
CA THR A 66 6.64 3.11 -0.48
C THR A 66 7.89 3.60 -1.23
N ARG A 67 8.75 4.36 -0.56
CA ARG A 67 10.01 4.87 -1.13
C ARG A 67 11.11 3.82 -1.26
N ASP A 68 11.00 2.73 -0.51
CA ASP A 68 12.02 1.67 -0.47
C ASP A 68 11.35 0.29 -0.56
N PRO A 69 10.82 -0.07 -1.75
CA PRO A 69 10.15 -1.35 -1.93
C PRO A 69 11.19 -2.48 -1.92
N LYS A 70 10.85 -3.63 -1.34
CA LYS A 70 11.72 -4.81 -1.42
C LYS A 70 11.75 -5.29 -2.86
N TYR A 71 12.93 -5.60 -3.37
CA TYR A 71 13.07 -6.07 -4.75
C TYR A 71 14.13 -7.18 -4.89
N ALA A 72 14.06 -7.87 -6.02
CA ALA A 72 15.13 -8.68 -6.57
C ALA A 72 15.23 -8.35 -8.06
N ALA A 73 16.41 -7.99 -8.55
CA ALA A 73 16.60 -7.59 -9.93
C ALA A 73 17.84 -8.25 -10.52
N THR A 74 17.78 -8.57 -11.81
CA THR A 74 18.87 -9.16 -12.57
C THR A 74 18.89 -8.57 -13.97
N VAL A 75 20.09 -8.51 -14.55
CA VAL A 75 20.29 -8.24 -15.97
C VAL A 75 21.11 -9.35 -16.59
N GLY A 76 20.89 -9.59 -17.87
CA GLY A 76 21.61 -10.60 -18.64
C GLY A 76 21.88 -10.12 -20.05
N LEU A 77 22.99 -10.57 -20.62
CA LEU A 77 23.34 -10.26 -22.00
C LEU A 77 22.28 -10.81 -22.96
N ALA A 78 21.76 -9.97 -23.85
CA ALA A 78 20.76 -10.38 -24.84
C ALA A 78 21.30 -10.35 -26.28
N SER A 79 22.06 -9.30 -26.64
CA SER A 79 22.66 -9.20 -27.96
C SER A 79 23.91 -8.32 -27.95
N ILE A 80 24.95 -8.86 -28.55
CA ILE A 80 26.20 -8.16 -28.86
C ILE A 80 26.39 -8.11 -30.37
N PHE A 81 27.03 -7.06 -30.84
CA PHE A 81 27.63 -7.03 -32.17
C PHE A 81 29.12 -6.78 -32.01
N ASN A 82 29.92 -7.74 -32.46
CA ASN A 82 31.37 -7.66 -32.42
C ASN A 82 31.93 -8.06 -33.78
N SER A 83 32.89 -7.28 -34.29
CA SER A 83 33.65 -7.59 -35.50
C SER A 83 34.98 -8.29 -35.23
N ASP A 84 35.42 -8.33 -33.97
CA ASP A 84 36.67 -8.95 -33.51
C ASP A 84 36.41 -9.93 -32.33
N SER A 85 37.42 -10.60 -31.79
CA SER A 85 37.22 -11.72 -30.84
C SER A 85 36.95 -11.31 -29.39
N ASP A 86 37.28 -10.08 -28.98
CA ASP A 86 37.38 -9.74 -27.55
C ASP A 86 36.33 -8.69 -27.14
N LEU A 87 35.25 -9.15 -26.49
CA LEU A 87 34.26 -8.29 -25.82
C LEU A 87 33.95 -8.82 -24.42
N VAL A 88 34.06 -7.93 -23.45
CA VAL A 88 33.70 -8.15 -22.06
C VAL A 88 32.48 -7.31 -21.74
N PHE A 89 31.46 -7.97 -21.18
CA PHE A 89 30.28 -7.36 -20.59
C PHE A 89 30.29 -7.62 -19.10
N ALA A 90 30.16 -6.57 -18.30
CA ALA A 90 30.05 -6.65 -16.85
C ALA A 90 28.86 -5.82 -16.36
N THR A 91 28.27 -6.29 -15.27
CA THR A 91 27.26 -5.54 -14.52
C THR A 91 27.72 -5.48 -13.08
N ASP A 92 27.87 -4.26 -12.56
CA ASP A 92 28.37 -4.04 -11.22
C ASP A 92 27.24 -4.08 -10.18
N ASP A 93 26.13 -3.38 -10.48
CA ASP A 93 24.97 -3.26 -9.58
C ASP A 93 23.67 -3.16 -10.38
N VAL A 94 22.61 -3.76 -9.85
CA VAL A 94 21.26 -3.69 -10.38
C VAL A 94 20.30 -3.49 -9.22
N LYS A 95 19.55 -2.39 -9.25
CA LYS A 95 18.62 -2.04 -8.19
C LYS A 95 17.34 -1.43 -8.71
N VAL A 96 16.27 -1.62 -7.95
CA VAL A 96 15.03 -0.88 -8.16
C VAL A 96 14.99 0.27 -7.15
N ILE A 97 14.79 1.48 -7.63
CA ILE A 97 14.59 2.66 -6.79
C ILE A 97 13.22 3.27 -7.07
N THR A 98 12.77 4.08 -6.13
CA THR A 98 11.53 4.83 -6.26
C THR A 98 11.84 6.30 -6.52
N GLY A 99 11.34 6.85 -7.63
CA GLY A 99 11.49 8.26 -7.96
C GLY A 99 10.63 9.20 -7.10
N PRO A 100 10.73 10.52 -7.29
CA PRO A 100 10.03 11.51 -6.46
C PRO A 100 8.50 11.37 -6.42
N ASN A 101 7.88 10.84 -7.49
CA ASN A 101 6.43 10.64 -7.60
C ASN A 101 6.02 9.17 -7.37
N LEU A 102 6.87 8.40 -6.70
CA LEU A 102 6.72 6.98 -6.46
C LEU A 102 6.79 6.09 -7.71
N GLU A 103 7.32 6.57 -8.82
CA GLU A 103 7.62 5.75 -9.99
C GLU A 103 8.71 4.71 -9.69
N LEU A 104 8.54 3.49 -10.19
CA LEU A 104 9.53 2.43 -10.09
C LEU A 104 10.55 2.56 -11.22
N LEU A 105 11.82 2.71 -10.85
CA LEU A 105 12.94 2.85 -11.78
C LEU A 105 13.93 1.70 -11.56
N LEU A 106 14.31 1.00 -12.62
CA LEU A 106 15.39 0.02 -12.59
C LEU A 106 16.70 0.72 -12.96
N VAL A 107 17.66 0.74 -12.05
CA VAL A 107 19.00 1.33 -12.26
C VAL A 107 20.00 0.21 -12.42
N CYS A 108 20.72 0.22 -13.53
CA CYS A 108 21.75 -0.75 -13.88
C CYS A 108 23.09 -0.02 -14.08
N ASN A 109 24.13 -0.44 -13.38
CA ASN A 109 25.49 -0.01 -13.66
C ASN A 109 26.16 -1.04 -14.57
N ILE A 110 26.32 -0.69 -15.84
CA ILE A 110 26.85 -1.57 -16.88
C ILE A 110 28.21 -1.06 -17.35
N ALA A 111 29.14 -1.97 -17.57
CA ALA A 111 30.41 -1.66 -18.19
C ALA A 111 30.70 -2.60 -19.36
N VAL A 112 31.29 -2.04 -20.41
CA VAL A 112 31.77 -2.76 -21.59
C VAL A 112 33.25 -2.48 -21.78
N MET A 113 33.99 -3.49 -22.25
CA MET A 113 35.41 -3.36 -22.57
C MET A 113 35.76 -4.34 -23.69
N GLY A 114 36.65 -3.95 -24.59
CA GLY A 114 37.11 -4.78 -25.69
C GLY A 114 37.32 -3.97 -26.97
N ASP A 115 37.68 -4.65 -28.05
CA ASP A 115 37.80 -4.03 -29.38
C ASP A 115 36.47 -3.43 -29.83
N ARG A 116 36.49 -2.72 -30.97
CA ARG A 116 35.33 -1.97 -31.47
C ARG A 116 34.07 -2.85 -31.55
N SER A 117 33.24 -2.73 -30.52
CA SER A 117 32.10 -3.60 -30.25
C SER A 117 30.93 -2.79 -29.73
N VAL A 118 29.71 -3.28 -29.95
CA VAL A 118 28.50 -2.61 -29.50
C VAL A 118 27.66 -3.54 -28.63
N LEU A 119 27.40 -3.13 -27.39
CA LEU A 119 26.34 -3.71 -26.58
C LEU A 119 25.00 -3.14 -27.07
N ASN A 120 24.39 -3.86 -27.99
CA ASN A 120 23.11 -3.47 -28.55
C ASN A 120 21.99 -3.61 -27.53
N ARG A 121 21.95 -4.74 -26.82
CA ARG A 121 20.80 -5.10 -25.97
C ARG A 121 21.19 -5.92 -24.75
N PHE A 122 20.51 -5.65 -23.64
CA PHE A 122 20.50 -6.52 -22.46
C PHE A 122 19.07 -6.81 -22.01
N ALA A 123 18.83 -8.02 -21.55
CA ALA A 123 17.59 -8.41 -20.92
C ALA A 123 17.62 -8.00 -19.44
N TYR A 124 16.48 -7.59 -18.91
CA TYR A 124 16.31 -7.35 -17.48
C TYR A 124 15.11 -8.11 -16.94
N GLN A 125 15.21 -8.48 -15.67
CA GLN A 125 14.09 -8.92 -14.86
C GLN A 125 14.14 -8.19 -13.53
N ALA A 126 13.03 -7.58 -13.12
CA ALA A 126 12.90 -6.96 -11.82
C ALA A 126 11.62 -7.47 -11.14
N THR A 127 11.77 -8.05 -9.96
CA THR A 127 10.66 -8.47 -9.10
C THR A 127 10.58 -7.48 -7.95
N VAL A 128 9.43 -6.82 -7.80
CA VAL A 128 9.18 -5.80 -6.78
C VAL A 128 8.04 -6.27 -5.89
N PHE A 129 8.27 -6.26 -4.58
CA PHE A 129 7.28 -6.52 -3.55
C PHE A 129 6.82 -5.19 -2.98
N LEU A 130 5.56 -4.87 -3.24
CA LEU A 130 4.87 -3.75 -2.65
C LEU A 130 3.96 -4.28 -1.54
N ASP A 131 3.82 -3.53 -0.47
CA ASP A 131 2.76 -3.81 0.50
C ASP A 131 1.41 -3.75 -0.24
N ALA A 132 0.38 -4.49 0.17
CA ALA A 132 -0.92 -4.23 -0.44
C ALA A 132 -1.33 -2.79 -0.13
N ASP A 133 -1.97 -2.15 -1.11
CA ASP A 133 -2.70 -0.92 -0.85
C ASP A 133 -3.71 -1.24 0.24
N SER A 134 -3.43 -0.77 1.45
CA SER A 134 -4.22 -1.12 2.61
C SER A 134 -5.34 -0.11 2.77
N GLY A 135 -6.54 -0.61 3.01
CA GLY A 135 -7.69 0.24 3.23
C GLY A 135 -7.52 1.08 4.50
N THR A 136 -8.02 2.32 4.46
CA THR A 136 -8.10 3.21 5.62
C THR A 136 -9.54 3.67 5.82
N ILE A 137 -10.05 3.56 7.04
CA ILE A 137 -11.31 4.19 7.45
C ILE A 137 -11.00 5.21 8.54
N ALA A 138 -11.55 6.42 8.43
CA ALA A 138 -11.38 7.47 9.43
C ALA A 138 -12.65 8.30 9.63
N GLY A 139 -12.78 8.87 10.82
CA GLY A 139 -13.85 9.79 11.17
C GLY A 139 -13.73 10.30 12.59
N THR A 140 -14.83 10.84 13.10
CA THR A 140 -14.87 11.47 14.42
C THR A 140 -15.94 10.82 15.30
N ILE A 141 -15.59 10.55 16.56
CA ILE A 141 -16.53 10.08 17.59
C ILE A 141 -16.93 11.28 18.46
N ARG A 142 -18.23 11.56 18.58
CA ARG A 142 -18.77 12.72 19.29
C ARG A 142 -19.67 12.31 20.46
N TRP A 143 -19.63 13.08 21.54
CA TRP A 143 -20.54 12.91 22.69
C TRP A 143 -20.82 14.23 23.38
N ASN A 144 -21.94 14.32 24.08
CA ASN A 144 -22.30 15.50 24.84
C ASN A 144 -21.73 15.42 26.27
N PRO A 145 -20.85 16.34 26.70
CA PRO A 145 -20.25 16.31 28.03
C PRO A 145 -21.25 16.56 29.17
N HIS A 146 -22.46 17.06 28.87
CA HIS A 146 -23.53 17.17 29.85
C HIS A 146 -24.04 15.80 30.33
N PHE A 147 -23.92 14.78 29.48
CA PHE A 147 -24.37 13.42 29.76
C PHE A 147 -23.24 12.42 29.96
N LEU A 148 -22.09 12.63 29.32
CA LEU A 148 -20.95 11.73 29.38
C LEU A 148 -19.66 12.49 29.67
N LEU A 149 -19.14 12.35 30.88
CA LEU A 149 -17.84 12.90 31.27
C LEU A 149 -16.78 11.80 31.18
N PHE A 150 -15.70 12.02 30.42
CA PHE A 150 -14.61 11.04 30.34
C PHE A 150 -13.79 11.05 31.64
N ALA A 151 -13.37 9.87 32.10
CA ALA A 151 -12.65 9.68 33.36
C ALA A 151 -11.29 8.97 33.19
N GLY A 152 -10.91 8.65 31.95
CA GLY A 152 -9.64 7.98 31.60
C GLY A 152 -8.68 8.87 30.80
N PRO A 153 -7.52 8.30 30.38
CA PRO A 153 -6.61 8.96 29.45
C PRO A 153 -7.33 9.32 28.15
N GLU A 154 -7.16 10.55 27.67
CA GLU A 154 -7.87 11.07 26.49
C GLU A 154 -7.71 10.22 25.23
N HIS A 155 -6.57 9.52 25.09
CA HIS A 155 -6.25 8.71 23.92
C HIS A 155 -6.76 7.26 24.01
N ASP A 156 -7.41 6.86 25.12
CA ASP A 156 -7.81 5.47 25.35
C ASP A 156 -9.28 5.32 25.77
N LEU A 157 -10.16 6.11 25.16
CA LEU A 157 -11.58 6.14 25.53
C LEU A 157 -12.42 5.08 24.82
N PHE A 158 -11.98 4.60 23.66
CA PHE A 158 -12.80 3.79 22.75
C PHE A 158 -12.09 2.52 22.29
N GLN A 159 -12.87 1.45 22.15
CA GLN A 159 -12.53 0.30 21.32
C GLN A 159 -13.21 0.47 19.96
N ILE A 160 -12.41 0.60 18.91
CA ILE A 160 -12.87 0.80 17.54
C ILE A 160 -12.54 -0.45 16.74
N ASN A 161 -13.52 -1.12 16.17
CA ASN A 161 -13.30 -2.34 15.40
C ASN A 161 -13.87 -2.20 13.98
N ALA A 162 -13.16 -2.74 12.99
CA ALA A 162 -13.73 -3.03 11.68
C ALA A 162 -14.06 -4.53 11.60
N LEU A 163 -15.33 -4.84 11.40
CA LEU A 163 -15.86 -6.21 11.41
C LEU A 163 -16.25 -6.63 10.00
N SER A 164 -15.92 -7.86 9.60
CA SER A 164 -16.52 -8.52 8.44
C SER A 164 -17.56 -9.54 8.90
N MET A 165 -18.62 -9.72 8.13
CA MET A 165 -19.62 -10.76 8.35
C MET A 165 -19.29 -11.97 7.49
N GLN A 166 -19.11 -13.14 8.11
CA GLN A 166 -18.85 -14.39 7.40
C GLN A 166 -20.01 -15.37 7.60
N PRO A 167 -20.49 -16.04 6.54
CA PRO A 167 -21.48 -17.09 6.68
C PRO A 167 -20.86 -18.26 7.45
N GLN A 168 -21.54 -18.70 8.50
CA GLN A 168 -21.18 -19.89 9.26
C GLN A 168 -22.07 -21.05 8.77
N PRO A 169 -21.49 -22.15 8.24
CA PRO A 169 -22.27 -23.32 7.87
C PRO A 169 -23.02 -23.87 9.09
N GLY A 170 -24.29 -24.21 8.89
CA GLY A 170 -25.05 -24.92 9.91
C GLY A 170 -24.54 -26.35 10.06
N SER A 171 -24.66 -26.93 11.25
CA SER A 171 -24.55 -28.38 11.43
C SER A 171 -25.60 -29.11 10.59
N PRO A 172 -25.41 -30.40 10.23
CA PRO A 172 -26.43 -31.16 9.52
C PRO A 172 -27.79 -31.07 10.22
N GLY A 173 -28.80 -30.52 9.52
CA GLY A 173 -30.15 -30.28 10.04
C GLY A 173 -30.39 -28.90 10.69
N GLY A 174 -29.37 -28.03 10.79
CA GLY A 174 -29.49 -26.67 11.31
C GLY A 174 -29.44 -25.60 10.21
N PHE A 175 -30.04 -24.44 10.48
CA PHE A 175 -29.85 -23.24 9.66
C PHE A 175 -28.43 -22.70 9.88
N GLY A 176 -27.80 -22.22 8.80
CA GLY A 176 -26.52 -21.49 8.90
C GLY A 176 -26.66 -20.18 9.68
N GLY A 177 -25.54 -19.65 10.14
CA GLY A 177 -25.46 -18.39 10.88
C GLY A 177 -24.58 -17.36 10.18
N THR A 178 -24.37 -16.23 10.85
CA THR A 178 -23.37 -15.24 10.47
C THR A 178 -22.49 -14.98 11.67
N ILE A 179 -21.18 -15.11 11.50
CA ILE A 179 -20.20 -14.74 12.52
C ILE A 179 -19.58 -13.39 12.13
N SER A 180 -19.38 -12.55 13.14
CA SER A 180 -18.60 -11.32 12.96
C SER A 180 -17.13 -11.64 13.24
N LYS A 181 -16.25 -11.27 12.32
CA LYS A 181 -14.79 -11.38 12.46
C LYS A 181 -14.19 -9.99 12.54
N VAL A 182 -13.40 -9.72 13.58
CA VAL A 182 -12.61 -8.49 13.67
C VAL A 182 -11.48 -8.56 12.64
N GLU A 183 -11.51 -7.70 11.62
CA GLU A 183 -10.45 -7.60 10.63
C GLU A 183 -9.31 -6.73 11.14
N ARG A 184 -9.66 -5.58 11.74
CA ARG A 184 -8.70 -4.63 12.33
C ARG A 184 -9.29 -3.88 13.51
N VAL A 185 -8.40 -3.42 14.38
CA VAL A 185 -8.69 -2.53 15.51
C VAL A 185 -8.16 -1.13 15.16
N GLY A 186 -9.00 -0.12 15.36
CA GLY A 186 -8.65 1.28 15.20
C GLY A 186 -8.00 1.88 16.43
N ALA A 187 -7.48 3.10 16.27
CA ALA A 187 -7.00 3.91 17.36
C ALA A 187 -7.58 5.32 17.27
N THR A 188 -7.78 5.96 18.42
CA THR A 188 -8.05 7.39 18.44
C THR A 188 -6.79 8.16 18.06
N THR A 189 -6.96 9.32 17.44
CA THR A 189 -5.88 10.18 16.97
C THR A 189 -6.07 11.58 17.53
N GLY A 190 -5.00 12.15 18.09
CA GLY A 190 -5.07 13.45 18.76
C GLY A 190 -5.74 13.38 20.13
N GLY A 191 -5.95 14.55 20.73
CA GLY A 191 -6.65 14.70 22.02
C GLY A 191 -8.14 14.97 21.85
N VAL A 192 -8.88 14.98 22.96
CA VAL A 192 -10.29 15.31 22.93
C VAL A 192 -10.45 16.82 22.68
N VAL A 193 -11.21 17.18 21.66
CA VAL A 193 -11.49 18.57 21.30
C VAL A 193 -12.96 18.92 21.51
N ARG A 194 -13.22 20.16 21.90
CA ARG A 194 -14.59 20.67 21.99
C ARG A 194 -15.07 21.17 20.64
N GLN A 195 -16.17 20.60 20.13
CA GLN A 195 -16.85 21.00 18.90
C GLN A 195 -18.25 21.54 19.23
N GLY A 196 -18.33 22.85 19.50
CA GLY A 196 -19.58 23.49 19.93
C GLY A 196 -20.05 22.98 21.29
N ALA A 197 -21.24 22.36 21.32
CA ALA A 197 -21.80 21.74 22.53
C ALA A 197 -21.29 20.31 22.77
N MET A 198 -20.59 19.71 21.81
CA MET A 198 -20.11 18.33 21.87
C MET A 198 -18.61 18.28 22.18
N MET A 199 -18.17 17.17 22.76
CA MET A 199 -16.77 16.73 22.74
C MET A 199 -16.59 15.78 21.57
N ALA A 200 -15.39 15.76 21.01
CA ALA A 200 -15.05 14.99 19.83
C ALA A 200 -13.62 14.46 19.90
N ILE A 201 -13.39 13.27 19.37
CA ILE A 201 -12.07 12.72 19.13
C ILE A 201 -12.03 12.03 17.76
N ASP A 202 -10.96 12.25 17.02
CA ASP A 202 -10.77 11.62 15.72
C ASP A 202 -10.25 10.19 15.90
N TYR A 203 -10.50 9.33 14.91
CA TYR A 203 -9.97 7.99 14.89
C TYR A 203 -9.57 7.54 13.49
N VAL A 204 -8.71 6.52 13.44
CA VAL A 204 -8.29 5.87 12.20
C VAL A 204 -8.18 4.35 12.37
N ILE A 205 -8.59 3.62 11.34
CA ILE A 205 -8.36 2.19 11.18
C ILE A 205 -7.55 1.99 9.90
N ASN A 206 -6.29 1.58 10.04
CA ASN A 206 -5.39 1.33 8.92
C ASN A 206 -5.30 -0.18 8.62
N GLY A 207 -4.73 -0.54 7.47
CA GLY A 207 -4.41 -1.93 7.19
C GLY A 207 -5.62 -2.78 6.81
N LEU A 208 -6.74 -2.18 6.40
CA LEU A 208 -7.99 -2.89 6.14
C LEU A 208 -7.93 -3.67 4.83
N PRO A 209 -8.56 -4.86 4.76
CA PRO A 209 -8.63 -5.62 3.53
C PRO A 209 -9.50 -4.90 2.48
N LEU A 210 -9.02 -4.84 1.25
CA LEU A 210 -9.83 -4.39 0.11
C LEU A 210 -10.78 -5.51 -0.34
N GLY A 211 -11.92 -5.14 -0.94
CA GLY A 211 -12.93 -6.04 -1.48
C GLY A 211 -13.81 -6.73 -0.44
N VAL A 212 -13.60 -6.47 0.85
CA VAL A 212 -14.40 -7.01 1.95
C VAL A 212 -15.39 -5.95 2.41
N ALA A 213 -16.64 -6.32 2.62
CA ALA A 213 -17.64 -5.47 3.25
C ALA A 213 -17.40 -5.40 4.76
N LEU A 214 -17.14 -4.20 5.27
CA LEU A 214 -16.72 -3.93 6.63
C LEU A 214 -17.77 -3.08 7.35
N THR A 215 -18.12 -3.43 8.58
CA THR A 215 -18.92 -2.60 9.48
C THR A 215 -18.01 -2.07 10.58
N VAL A 216 -18.01 -0.76 10.81
CA VAL A 216 -17.25 -0.16 11.92
C VAL A 216 -18.13 -0.15 13.16
N THR A 217 -17.57 -0.59 14.28
CA THR A 217 -18.19 -0.45 15.60
C THR A 217 -17.31 0.38 16.52
N VAL A 218 -17.94 1.18 17.36
CA VAL A 218 -17.30 2.01 18.38
C VAL A 218 -17.97 1.71 19.70
N GLU A 219 -17.18 1.24 20.67
CA GLU A 219 -17.64 0.95 22.02
C GLU A 219 -16.78 1.72 23.02
N PRO A 220 -17.36 2.34 24.06
CA PRO A 220 -16.57 2.95 25.12
C PRO A 220 -15.84 1.87 25.90
N LYS A 221 -14.55 2.09 26.21
CA LYS A 221 -13.82 1.15 27.08
C LYS A 221 -14.42 1.14 28.49
N PRO A 222 -14.36 0.01 29.22
CA PRO A 222 -14.82 -0.05 30.60
C PRO A 222 -14.21 1.06 31.47
N GLY A 223 -15.06 1.87 32.11
CA GLY A 223 -14.62 2.98 32.95
C GLY A 223 -14.17 4.24 32.22
N ALA A 224 -14.20 4.28 30.88
CA ALA A 224 -13.81 5.46 30.11
C ALA A 224 -14.73 6.67 30.35
N PHE A 225 -16.01 6.43 30.65
CA PHE A 225 -17.02 7.46 30.85
C PHE A 225 -17.79 7.27 32.16
N VAL A 226 -18.12 8.41 32.79
CA VAL A 226 -19.11 8.52 33.86
C VAL A 226 -20.38 9.12 33.25
N ILE A 227 -21.50 8.41 33.41
CA ILE A 227 -22.81 8.88 32.98
C ILE A 227 -23.31 9.93 33.97
N LEU A 228 -23.60 11.12 33.46
CA LEU A 228 -24.16 12.25 34.20
C LEU A 228 -25.60 12.48 33.75
N ASN A 229 -26.47 12.87 34.69
CA ASN A 229 -27.83 13.35 34.41
C ASN A 229 -28.72 12.39 33.60
N SER A 230 -28.38 11.10 33.54
CA SER A 230 -29.15 10.07 32.86
C SER A 230 -29.12 8.75 33.62
N LYS A 231 -30.18 7.96 33.47
CA LYS A 231 -30.27 6.57 33.94
C LYS A 231 -30.20 5.56 32.80
N ALA A 232 -30.22 6.03 31.55
CA ALA A 232 -30.19 5.18 30.38
C ALA A 232 -28.74 4.83 30.00
N PRO A 233 -28.48 3.63 29.46
CA PRO A 233 -27.19 3.33 28.86
C PRO A 233 -27.02 4.17 27.57
N PHE A 234 -25.77 4.48 27.23
CA PHE A 234 -25.41 5.17 25.99
C PHE A 234 -24.79 4.19 25.01
N ASN A 235 -25.18 4.32 23.75
CA ASN A 235 -24.56 3.62 22.63
C ASN A 235 -24.01 4.63 21.61
N PHE A 236 -22.97 4.25 20.88
CA PHE A 236 -22.39 5.06 19.83
C PHE A 236 -22.91 4.58 18.49
N PHE A 237 -23.63 5.45 17.78
CA PHE A 237 -24.25 5.12 16.50
C PHE A 237 -23.51 5.83 15.38
N GLN A 238 -23.34 5.14 14.25
CA GLN A 238 -22.82 5.77 13.05
C GLN A 238 -23.82 6.82 12.56
N VAL A 239 -23.37 8.07 12.43
CA VAL A 239 -24.17 9.22 11.97
C VAL A 239 -23.74 9.74 10.60
N SER A 240 -22.59 9.30 10.08
CA SER A 240 -22.09 9.64 8.75
C SER A 240 -21.29 8.50 8.12
N GLY A 241 -21.16 8.53 6.80
CA GLY A 241 -20.45 7.52 6.01
C GLY A 241 -21.29 6.28 5.67
N PRO A 242 -20.83 5.44 4.73
CA PRO A 242 -21.54 4.21 4.35
C PRO A 242 -21.41 3.12 5.43
N SER A 243 -22.38 2.20 5.47
CA SER A 243 -22.36 1.02 6.34
C SER A 243 -23.20 -0.08 5.70
N PRO A 244 -22.62 -1.20 5.23
CA PRO A 244 -21.19 -1.54 5.29
C PRO A 244 -20.33 -0.72 4.31
N ILE A 245 -19.01 -0.77 4.51
CA ILE A 245 -17.97 -0.09 3.73
C ILE A 245 -17.19 -1.15 2.95
N THR A 246 -17.08 -1.01 1.63
CA THR A 246 -16.24 -1.88 0.79
C THR A 246 -15.14 -1.06 0.15
N LEU A 247 -13.91 -1.22 0.62
CA LEU A 247 -12.74 -0.52 0.09
C LEU A 247 -12.24 -1.22 -1.18
N SER A 248 -11.70 -0.47 -2.11
CA SER A 248 -11.11 -1.00 -3.36
C SER A 248 -9.78 -0.33 -3.67
N THR A 249 -9.08 -0.79 -4.70
CA THR A 249 -7.86 -0.12 -5.17
C THR A 249 -8.15 1.29 -5.70
N ALA A 250 -9.32 1.51 -6.31
CA ALA A 250 -9.76 2.83 -6.77
C ALA A 250 -10.31 3.71 -5.63
N HIS A 251 -10.69 3.11 -4.50
CA HIS A 251 -11.24 3.78 -3.33
C HIS A 251 -10.73 3.12 -2.05
N SER A 252 -9.47 3.38 -1.72
CA SER A 252 -8.77 2.75 -0.59
C SER A 252 -8.93 3.51 0.72
N VAL A 253 -9.59 4.66 0.71
CA VAL A 253 -9.79 5.50 1.90
C VAL A 253 -11.26 5.90 1.98
N GLU A 254 -11.94 5.55 3.07
CA GLU A 254 -13.30 6.00 3.38
C GLU A 254 -13.28 7.01 4.52
N ARG A 255 -13.78 8.22 4.27
CA ARG A 255 -13.96 9.28 5.26
C ARG A 255 -14.95 10.35 4.76
N PRO A 256 -15.78 10.95 5.63
CA PRO A 256 -15.88 10.69 7.07
C PRO A 256 -16.80 9.51 7.41
N VAL A 257 -16.41 8.70 8.39
CA VAL A 257 -17.27 7.69 9.03
C VAL A 257 -17.45 8.09 10.49
N ASP A 258 -18.51 8.83 10.80
CA ASP A 258 -18.65 9.49 12.10
C ASP A 258 -19.60 8.75 13.03
N PHE A 259 -19.33 8.86 14.33
CA PHE A 259 -20.14 8.26 15.40
C PHE A 259 -20.59 9.31 16.42
N GLU A 260 -21.77 9.09 17.01
CA GLU A 260 -22.32 9.94 18.06
C GLU A 260 -22.91 9.11 19.20
N ALA A 261 -22.61 9.50 20.43
CA ALA A 261 -23.24 8.93 21.63
C ALA A 261 -24.70 9.35 21.74
N ARG A 262 -25.61 8.39 21.89
CA ARG A 262 -27.04 8.63 22.14
C ARG A 262 -27.54 7.73 23.25
N GLU A 263 -28.51 8.23 24.02
CA GLU A 263 -29.23 7.43 25.00
C GLU A 263 -29.97 6.30 24.29
N PHE A 264 -29.79 5.08 24.80
CA PHE A 264 -30.54 3.94 24.34
C PHE A 264 -31.87 3.89 25.10
N ILE A 265 -32.92 4.38 24.44
CA ILE A 265 -34.29 4.19 24.91
C ILE A 265 -34.71 2.81 24.41
N GLY A 266 -34.59 1.79 25.27
CA GLY A 266 -35.12 0.47 24.96
C GLY A 266 -36.59 0.60 24.56
N LEU A 267 -36.95 0.07 23.38
CA LEU A 267 -38.35 -0.11 23.03
C LEU A 267 -38.93 -1.12 24.03
N HIS A 268 -39.65 -0.62 25.03
CA HIS A 268 -40.45 -1.43 25.94
C HIS A 268 -41.66 -2.01 25.22
#